data_AF-A0A536IY35-F1
#
_entry.id   AF-A0A536IY35-F1
#
_cell.length_a   1.000
_cell.length_b   1.000
_cell.length_c   1.000
_cell.angle_alpha   90.00
_cell.angle_beta   90.00
_cell.angle_gamma   90.00
#
_symmetry.space_group_name_H-M   'P 1'
#
loop_
_entity.id
_entity.type
_entity.pdbx_description
1 polymer ?
#
loop_
_entity_poly.entity_id
_entity_poly.type
_entity_poly.pdbx_seq_one_letter_code
_entity_poly.pdbx_strand_id
1 'polypeptide(L)'
;MSFSIERYKEESKKVDITGIAWDDVPSHPLSKGDLFCLHYMMDIENHVPLYLSHLLVTRACMDPILTAFLACWNYEELWHGENIGRLLNLYGIEFDAQDRIANVRANLGLQNSVSILSTMAGSWLLKDFSAVYLSIGAINELSTLTGYGALIRKSGHPVLKDLLGRIIKDERRHYAFYYNSAKEWLSG
;
A
#
# COMPACT_ATOMS: atom_id res chain seq x y z
N MET A 1 11.33 18.92 8.65
CA MET A 1 10.34 19.64 7.83
C MET A 1 9.00 19.02 8.14
N SER A 2 8.00 19.80 8.51
CA SER A 2 6.64 19.27 8.72
C SER A 2 6.07 18.82 7.37
N PHE A 3 5.40 17.68 7.33
CA PHE A 3 4.72 17.19 6.13
C PHE A 3 3.63 18.19 5.72
N SER A 4 3.55 18.53 4.42
CA SER A 4 2.53 19.44 3.90
C SER A 4 1.46 18.64 3.16
N ILE A 5 0.26 18.57 3.75
CA ILE A 5 -0.87 17.86 3.14
C ILE A 5 -1.34 18.53 1.84
N GLU A 6 -1.25 19.86 1.76
CA GLU A 6 -1.59 20.61 0.54
C GLU A 6 -0.69 20.21 -0.63
N ARG A 7 0.63 20.21 -0.38
CA ARG A 7 1.61 19.75 -1.37
C ARG A 7 1.41 18.28 -1.74
N TYR A 8 1.11 17.43 -0.76
CA TYR A 8 0.86 16.01 -1.01
C TYR A 8 -0.34 15.79 -1.94
N LYS A 9 -1.44 16.53 -1.74
CA LYS A 9 -2.60 16.49 -2.64
C LYS A 9 -2.25 16.91 -4.08
N GLU A 10 -1.45 17.95 -4.25
CA GLU A 10 -1.03 18.45 -5.56
C GLU A 10 -0.08 17.48 -6.29
N GLU A 11 0.78 16.79 -5.55
CA GLU A 11 1.77 15.86 -6.09
C GLU A 11 1.22 14.43 -6.24
N SER A 12 0.08 14.13 -5.62
CA SER A 12 -0.48 12.78 -5.61
C SER A 12 -0.98 12.37 -6.99
N LYS A 13 -0.52 11.21 -7.45
CA LYS A 13 -0.80 10.69 -8.79
C LYS A 13 -0.49 9.21 -8.84
N LYS A 14 -1.09 8.51 -9.81
CA LYS A 14 -0.68 7.14 -10.14
C LYS A 14 0.83 7.07 -10.40
N VAL A 15 1.44 5.95 -10.01
CA VAL A 15 2.85 5.69 -10.31
C VAL A 15 3.11 5.88 -11.81
N ASP A 16 4.14 6.66 -12.13
CA ASP A 16 4.50 6.97 -13.51
C ASP A 16 5.16 5.75 -14.15
N ILE A 17 4.46 5.11 -15.07
CA ILE A 17 4.94 3.94 -15.81
C ILE A 17 5.52 4.26 -17.19
N THR A 18 5.61 5.55 -17.53
CA THR A 18 6.20 5.96 -18.81
C THR A 18 7.68 5.57 -18.87
N GLY A 19 8.05 4.95 -19.99
CA GLY A 19 9.41 4.48 -20.25
C GLY A 19 9.78 3.13 -19.64
N ILE A 20 8.89 2.48 -18.89
CA ILE A 20 9.13 1.10 -18.42
C ILE A 20 9.12 0.17 -19.65
N ALA A 21 10.20 -0.61 -19.79
CA ALA A 21 10.37 -1.60 -20.88
C ALA A 21 9.57 -2.87 -20.61
N TRP A 22 8.24 -2.78 -20.69
CA TRP A 22 7.32 -3.89 -20.38
C TRP A 22 7.56 -5.13 -21.27
N ASP A 23 7.98 -4.93 -22.52
CA ASP A 23 8.24 -6.02 -23.47
C ASP A 23 9.46 -6.87 -23.08
N ASP A 24 10.35 -6.36 -22.22
CA ASP A 24 11.52 -7.08 -21.73
C ASP A 24 11.20 -8.02 -20.56
N VAL A 25 9.99 -7.96 -19.98
CA VAL A 25 9.61 -8.79 -18.82
C VAL A 25 9.85 -10.29 -19.05
N PRO A 26 9.42 -10.90 -20.17
CA PRO A 26 9.64 -12.34 -20.39
C PRO A 26 11.11 -12.71 -20.61
N SER A 27 11.95 -11.74 -20.95
CA SER A 27 13.36 -11.93 -21.31
C SER A 27 14.29 -12.08 -20.10
N HIS A 28 13.79 -11.80 -18.90
CA HIS A 28 14.57 -11.83 -17.66
C HIS A 28 13.98 -12.83 -16.66
N PRO A 29 14.74 -13.86 -16.23
CA PRO A 29 14.20 -14.87 -15.34
C PRO A 29 14.01 -14.35 -13.91
N LEU A 30 12.92 -14.76 -13.27
CA LEU A 30 12.66 -14.65 -11.84
C LEU A 30 12.69 -16.05 -11.20
N SER A 31 13.25 -16.15 -10.00
CA SER A 31 13.18 -17.41 -9.25
C SER A 31 11.75 -17.65 -8.76
N LYS A 32 11.40 -18.91 -8.44
CA LYS A 32 10.11 -19.24 -7.82
C LYS A 32 9.87 -18.45 -6.53
N GLY A 33 10.92 -18.17 -5.77
CA GLY A 33 10.83 -17.36 -4.56
C GLY A 33 10.53 -15.89 -4.84
N ASP A 34 11.08 -15.34 -5.92
CA ASP A 34 10.81 -13.95 -6.31
C ASP A 34 9.37 -13.79 -6.80
N LEU A 35 8.87 -14.76 -7.57
CA LEU A 35 7.48 -14.79 -8.03
C LEU A 35 6.50 -14.94 -6.86
N PHE A 36 6.80 -15.82 -5.90
CA PHE A 36 6.01 -15.95 -4.67
C PHE A 36 5.95 -14.63 -3.91
N CYS A 37 7.10 -13.99 -3.67
CA CYS A 37 7.15 -12.72 -2.96
C CYS A 37 6.39 -11.62 -3.69
N LEU A 38 6.58 -11.50 -5.02
CA LEU A 38 5.94 -10.47 -5.82
C LEU A 38 4.43 -10.65 -5.86
N HIS A 39 3.95 -11.89 -5.97
CA HIS A 39 2.54 -12.21 -5.94
C HIS A 39 1.93 -11.95 -4.55
N TYR A 40 2.64 -12.26 -3.47
CA TYR A 40 2.22 -11.89 -2.12
C TYR A 40 2.13 -10.38 -1.94
N MET A 41 3.14 -9.63 -2.38
CA MET A 41 3.15 -8.16 -2.32
C MET A 41 1.98 -7.58 -3.12
N MET A 42 1.76 -8.04 -4.35
CA MET A 42 0.60 -7.66 -5.17
C MET A 42 -0.74 -7.90 -4.45
N ASP A 43 -0.89 -9.03 -3.75
CA ASP A 43 -2.09 -9.31 -2.99
C ASP A 43 -2.29 -8.31 -1.86
N ILE A 44 -1.22 -7.99 -1.11
CA ILE A 44 -1.27 -6.96 -0.06
C ILE A 44 -1.70 -5.62 -0.65
N GLU A 45 -1.03 -5.14 -1.70
CA GLU A 45 -1.33 -3.86 -2.37
C GLU A 45 -2.80 -3.76 -2.81
N ASN A 46 -3.34 -4.82 -3.42
CA ASN A 46 -4.74 -4.83 -3.85
C ASN A 46 -5.76 -4.93 -2.68
N HIS A 47 -5.31 -5.36 -1.49
CA HIS A 47 -6.14 -5.44 -0.29
C HIS A 47 -6.09 -4.17 0.56
N VAL A 48 -5.00 -3.41 0.51
CA VAL A 48 -4.82 -2.14 1.22
C VAL A 48 -6.07 -1.23 1.09
N PRO A 49 -6.69 -1.08 -0.09
CA PRO A 49 -7.90 -0.27 -0.23
C PRO A 49 -9.13 -0.73 0.55
N LEU A 50 -9.23 -2.02 0.89
CA LEU A 50 -10.29 -2.53 1.75
C LEU A 50 -10.10 -2.07 3.19
N TYR A 51 -8.86 -1.99 3.68
CA TYR A 51 -8.56 -1.51 5.02
C TYR A 51 -8.94 -0.04 5.22
N LEU A 52 -8.94 0.78 4.16
CA LEU A 52 -9.43 2.16 4.24
C LEU A 52 -10.86 2.23 4.78
N SER A 53 -11.75 1.31 4.35
CA SER A 53 -13.14 1.30 4.82
C SER A 53 -13.26 1.10 6.33
N HIS A 54 -12.35 0.32 6.92
CA HIS A 54 -12.27 0.11 8.36
C HIS A 54 -11.74 1.34 9.10
N LEU A 55 -10.89 2.14 8.45
CA LEU A 55 -10.29 3.33 9.06
C LEU A 55 -11.23 4.53 9.03
N LEU A 56 -12.01 4.67 7.96
CA LEU A 56 -12.99 5.75 7.82
C LEU A 56 -14.13 5.69 8.83
N VAL A 57 -14.36 4.53 9.46
CA VAL A 57 -15.34 4.40 10.55
C VAL A 57 -14.75 4.73 11.93
N THR A 58 -13.43 4.85 12.06
CA THR A 58 -12.77 5.18 13.33
C THR A 58 -12.69 6.68 13.58
N ARG A 59 -12.32 7.10 14.81
CA ARG A 59 -12.08 8.50 15.15
C ARG A 59 -11.05 9.21 14.25
N ALA A 60 -10.20 8.44 13.56
CA ALA A 60 -9.24 8.95 12.58
C ALA A 60 -9.89 9.76 11.45
N CYS A 61 -11.15 9.46 11.08
CA CYS A 61 -11.84 10.18 10.01
C CYS A 61 -12.24 11.62 10.38
N MET A 62 -12.18 11.97 11.66
CA MET A 62 -12.46 13.32 12.14
C MET A 62 -11.27 14.27 11.96
N ASP A 63 -10.07 13.75 11.70
CA ASP A 63 -8.90 14.54 11.38
C ASP A 63 -8.87 14.81 9.86
N PRO A 64 -9.03 16.08 9.42
CA PRO A 64 -9.06 16.42 8.00
C PRO A 64 -7.70 16.19 7.31
N ILE A 65 -6.59 16.30 8.03
CA ILE A 65 -5.25 16.03 7.48
C ILE A 65 -5.10 14.55 7.21
N LEU A 66 -5.48 13.72 8.19
CA LEU A 66 -5.40 12.26 8.07
C LEU A 66 -6.33 11.73 6.97
N THR A 67 -7.54 12.26 6.89
CA THR A 67 -8.52 11.83 5.88
C THR A 67 -8.11 12.24 4.47
N ALA A 68 -7.57 13.45 4.30
CA ALA A 68 -6.99 13.88 3.02
C ALA A 68 -5.81 12.99 2.61
N PHE A 69 -4.93 12.65 3.56
CA PHE A 69 -3.81 11.75 3.30
C PHE A 69 -4.32 10.38 2.86
N LEU A 70 -5.25 9.78 3.61
CA LEU A 70 -5.79 8.45 3.34
C LEU A 70 -6.46 8.36 1.98
N ALA A 71 -7.15 9.42 1.53
CA ALA A 71 -7.77 9.45 0.20
C ALA A 71 -6.72 9.40 -0.92
N CYS A 72 -5.69 10.24 -0.83
CA CYS A 72 -4.58 10.27 -1.80
C CYS A 72 -3.76 8.98 -1.76
N TRP A 73 -3.36 8.54 -0.57
CA TRP A 73 -2.64 7.28 -0.33
C TRP A 73 -3.39 6.10 -0.96
N ASN A 74 -4.66 5.92 -0.65
CA ASN A 74 -5.46 4.83 -1.22
C ASN A 74 -5.54 4.87 -2.74
N TYR A 75 -5.61 6.06 -3.33
CA TYR A 75 -5.55 6.20 -4.79
C TYR A 75 -4.20 5.72 -5.35
N GLU A 76 -3.09 6.09 -4.73
CA GLU A 76 -1.75 5.65 -5.15
C GLU A 76 -1.57 4.13 -5.03
N GLU A 77 -1.99 3.53 -3.91
CA GLU A 77 -1.85 2.09 -3.63
C GLU A 77 -2.61 1.20 -4.62
N LEU A 78 -3.79 1.65 -5.10
CA LEU A 78 -4.52 0.95 -6.15
C LEU A 78 -3.64 0.74 -7.40
N TRP A 79 -2.85 1.75 -7.77
CA TRP A 79 -1.98 1.66 -8.93
C TRP A 79 -0.72 0.83 -8.67
N HIS A 80 -0.26 0.70 -7.42
CA HIS A 80 0.84 -0.21 -7.10
C HIS A 80 0.44 -1.65 -7.39
N GLY A 81 -0.70 -2.09 -6.83
CA GLY A 81 -1.26 -3.43 -7.04
C GLY A 81 -1.52 -3.74 -8.51
N GLU A 82 -2.11 -2.81 -9.26
CA GLU A 82 -2.36 -2.98 -10.70
C GLU A 82 -1.07 -3.16 -11.52
N ASN A 83 -0.04 -2.36 -11.25
CA ASN A 83 1.20 -2.40 -12.04
C ASN A 83 2.08 -3.61 -11.71
N ILE A 84 2.08 -4.06 -10.44
CA ILE A 84 2.71 -5.34 -10.08
C ILE A 84 1.94 -6.48 -10.75
N GLY A 85 0.61 -6.40 -10.74
CA GLY A 85 -0.25 -7.38 -11.41
C GLY A 85 0.05 -7.48 -12.91
N ARG A 86 0.21 -6.33 -13.57
CA ARG A 86 0.62 -6.25 -14.98
C ARG A 86 1.95 -6.94 -15.23
N LEU A 87 2.95 -6.74 -14.36
CA LEU A 87 4.27 -7.39 -14.51
C LEU A 87 4.14 -8.91 -14.43
N LEU A 88 3.42 -9.43 -13.44
CA LEU A 88 3.23 -10.86 -13.27
C LEU A 88 2.45 -11.49 -14.44
N ASN A 89 1.42 -10.81 -14.96
CA ASN A 89 0.70 -11.24 -16.16
C ASN A 89 1.61 -11.30 -17.39
N LEU A 90 2.45 -10.27 -17.63
CA LEU A 90 3.44 -10.27 -18.71
C LEU A 90 4.51 -11.35 -18.53
N TYR A 91 4.83 -11.72 -17.30
CA TYR A 91 5.74 -12.82 -16.99
C TYR A 91 5.10 -14.20 -17.26
N GLY A 92 3.78 -14.26 -17.47
CA GLY A 92 3.03 -15.49 -17.76
C GLY A 92 2.36 -16.13 -16.53
N ILE A 93 2.26 -15.40 -15.41
CA ILE A 93 1.38 -15.80 -14.30
C ILE A 93 0.02 -15.16 -14.54
N GLU A 94 -0.88 -15.92 -15.15
CA GLU A 94 -2.25 -15.45 -15.41
C GLU A 94 -3.07 -15.43 -14.12
N PHE A 95 -3.59 -14.26 -13.79
CA PHE A 95 -4.68 -14.09 -12.83
C PHE A 95 -5.55 -12.94 -13.30
N ASP A 96 -6.86 -13.11 -13.17
CA ASP A 96 -7.77 -11.98 -13.25
C ASP A 96 -7.72 -11.26 -11.88
N ALA A 97 -7.08 -10.09 -11.88
CA ALA A 97 -6.98 -9.26 -10.68
C ALA A 97 -8.36 -8.86 -10.15
N GLN A 98 -9.36 -8.67 -11.02
CA GLN A 98 -10.72 -8.33 -10.60
C GLN A 98 -11.41 -9.54 -9.96
N ASP A 99 -11.33 -10.73 -10.56
CA ASP A 99 -11.90 -11.94 -9.98
C ASP A 99 -11.23 -12.31 -8.66
N ARG A 100 -9.91 -12.08 -8.53
CA ARG A 100 -9.19 -12.37 -7.29
C ARG A 100 -9.56 -11.40 -6.18
N ILE A 101 -9.62 -10.10 -6.49
CA ILE A 101 -10.14 -9.08 -5.57
C ILE A 101 -11.59 -9.40 -5.18
N ALA A 102 -12.44 -9.80 -6.14
CA ALA A 102 -13.82 -10.17 -5.89
C ALA A 102 -13.94 -11.43 -5.01
N ASN A 103 -13.11 -12.45 -5.24
CA ASN A 103 -13.10 -13.68 -4.46
C ASN A 103 -12.61 -13.46 -3.03
N VAL A 104 -11.56 -12.65 -2.82
CA VAL A 104 -11.17 -12.33 -1.44
C VAL A 104 -12.22 -11.45 -0.77
N ARG A 105 -12.81 -10.49 -1.48
CA ARG A 105 -13.95 -9.69 -0.99
C ARG A 105 -15.16 -10.55 -0.60
N ALA A 106 -15.51 -11.54 -1.42
CA ALA A 106 -16.62 -12.45 -1.16
C ALA A 106 -16.36 -13.33 0.07
N ASN A 107 -15.10 -13.70 0.32
CA ASN A 107 -14.70 -14.50 1.47
C ASN A 107 -14.59 -13.71 2.80
N LEU A 108 -14.70 -12.37 2.78
CA LEU A 108 -14.62 -11.54 4.00
C LEU A 108 -15.88 -11.64 4.90
N GLY A 109 -17.04 -12.02 4.38
CA GLY A 109 -18.21 -12.49 5.16
C GLY A 109 -18.74 -11.59 6.31
N LEU A 110 -19.65 -12.16 7.12
CA LEU A 110 -20.31 -11.52 8.29
C LEU A 110 -19.37 -11.28 9.48
N GLN A 111 -18.32 -12.09 9.63
CA GLN A 111 -17.35 -11.95 10.73
C GLN A 111 -16.53 -10.65 10.59
N ASN A 112 -16.23 -10.22 9.37
CA ASN A 112 -15.53 -8.96 9.15
C ASN A 112 -16.39 -7.77 9.61
N SER A 113 -17.69 -7.73 9.29
CA SER A 113 -18.62 -6.67 9.71
C SER A 113 -18.71 -6.49 11.23
N VAL A 114 -18.68 -7.60 12.00
CA VAL A 114 -18.64 -7.55 13.47
C VAL A 114 -17.28 -7.03 13.98
N SER A 115 -16.18 -7.40 13.32
CA SER A 115 -14.84 -6.87 13.58
C SER A 115 -14.71 -5.38 13.26
N ILE A 116 -15.36 -4.88 12.19
CA ILE A 116 -15.42 -3.46 11.85
C ILE A 116 -16.12 -2.68 12.96
N LEU A 117 -17.27 -3.17 13.42
CA LEU A 117 -18.07 -2.51 14.46
C LEU A 117 -17.35 -2.50 15.82
N SER A 118 -16.65 -3.58 16.18
CA SER A 118 -15.86 -3.63 17.43
C SER A 118 -14.59 -2.79 17.35
N THR A 119 -13.90 -2.76 16.21
CA THR A 119 -12.75 -1.88 15.97
C THR A 119 -13.17 -0.41 15.95
N MET A 120 -14.31 -0.10 15.33
CA MET A 120 -14.95 1.22 15.40
C MET A 120 -15.22 1.60 16.86
N ALA A 121 -15.96 0.79 17.61
CA ALA A 121 -16.26 1.10 19.02
C ALA A 121 -14.99 1.24 19.89
N GLY A 122 -14.00 0.35 19.73
CA GLY A 122 -12.72 0.39 20.44
C GLY A 122 -11.86 1.61 20.09
N SER A 123 -11.84 2.02 18.82
CA SER A 123 -11.09 3.20 18.36
C SER A 123 -11.63 4.51 18.95
N TRP A 124 -12.93 4.60 19.20
CA TRP A 124 -13.56 5.76 19.83
C TRP A 124 -13.32 5.80 21.35
N LEU A 125 -13.10 4.64 21.98
CA LEU A 125 -12.77 4.52 23.40
C LEU A 125 -11.30 4.78 23.71
N LEU A 126 -10.39 4.46 22.78
CA LEU A 126 -8.95 4.69 22.93
C LEU A 126 -8.59 6.09 22.41
N LYS A 127 -8.33 7.02 23.35
CA LYS A 127 -7.91 8.40 23.03
C LYS A 127 -6.68 8.46 22.13
N ASP A 128 -5.76 7.49 22.27
CA ASP A 128 -4.50 7.42 21.54
C ASP A 128 -4.53 6.44 20.36
N PHE A 129 -5.72 6.03 19.89
CA PHE A 129 -5.88 5.11 18.76
C PHE A 129 -5.12 5.60 17.51
N SER A 130 -5.18 6.90 17.22
CA SER A 130 -4.46 7.50 16.08
C SER A 130 -2.95 7.28 16.18
N ALA A 131 -2.35 7.40 17.37
CA ALA A 131 -0.91 7.22 17.55
C ALA A 131 -0.48 5.77 17.28
N VAL A 132 -1.26 4.79 17.77
CA VAL A 132 -1.03 3.36 17.52
C VAL A 132 -1.19 3.05 16.03
N TYR A 133 -2.28 3.53 15.42
CA TYR A 133 -2.55 3.34 14.01
C TYR A 133 -1.43 3.92 13.13
N LEU A 134 -1.03 5.17 13.36
CA LEU A 134 0.02 5.82 12.61
C LEU A 134 1.37 5.09 12.76
N SER A 135 1.65 4.54 13.94
CA SER A 135 2.86 3.75 14.19
C SER A 135 2.85 2.43 13.42
N ILE A 136 1.71 1.73 13.39
CA ILE A 136 1.54 0.49 12.61
C ILE A 136 1.65 0.80 11.12
N GLY A 137 1.03 1.87 10.64
CA GLY A 137 1.17 2.34 9.26
C GLY A 137 2.63 2.58 8.89
N ALA A 138 3.38 3.29 9.74
CA ALA A 138 4.82 3.52 9.52
C ALA A 138 5.63 2.22 9.45
N ILE A 139 5.30 1.21 10.27
CA ILE A 139 5.96 -0.10 10.23
C ILE A 139 5.63 -0.83 8.93
N ASN A 140 4.38 -0.78 8.47
CA ASN A 140 3.97 -1.40 7.22
C ASN A 140 4.71 -0.80 6.03
N GLU A 141 4.71 0.53 5.86
CA GLU A 141 5.40 1.16 4.72
C GLU A 141 6.91 0.92 4.76
N LEU A 142 7.52 0.95 5.95
CA LEU A 142 8.93 0.60 6.10
C LEU A 142 9.22 -0.84 5.70
N SER A 143 8.31 -1.76 6.01
CA SER A 143 8.42 -3.17 5.64
C SER A 143 8.26 -3.34 4.13
N THR A 144 7.26 -2.68 3.53
CA THR A 144 6.98 -2.68 2.09
C THR A 144 8.17 -2.13 1.29
N LEU A 145 8.64 -0.92 1.60
CA LEU A 145 9.79 -0.31 0.91
C LEU A 145 11.07 -1.14 1.06
N THR A 146 11.28 -1.76 2.23
CA THR A 146 12.44 -2.63 2.48
C THR A 146 12.33 -3.94 1.70
N GLY A 147 11.12 -4.52 1.66
CA GLY A 147 10.79 -5.72 0.90
C GLY A 147 11.03 -5.53 -0.59
N TYR A 148 10.52 -4.44 -1.17
CA TYR A 148 10.80 -4.07 -2.56
C TYR A 148 12.29 -3.89 -2.80
N GLY A 149 12.97 -3.14 -1.93
CA GLY A 149 14.42 -2.96 -2.04
C GLY A 149 15.20 -4.28 -2.03
N ALA A 150 14.79 -5.24 -1.18
CA ALA A 150 15.39 -6.56 -1.12
C ALA A 150 15.12 -7.39 -2.38
N LEU A 151 13.89 -7.36 -2.90
CA LEU A 151 13.50 -8.08 -4.11
C LEU A 151 14.23 -7.55 -5.36
N ILE A 152 14.42 -6.23 -5.45
CA ILE A 152 15.24 -5.60 -6.51
C ILE A 152 16.67 -6.13 -6.47
N ARG A 153 17.31 -6.13 -5.29
CA ARG A 153 18.71 -6.56 -5.13
C ARG A 153 18.91 -8.04 -5.46
N LYS A 154 17.92 -8.86 -5.14
CA LYS A 154 18.00 -10.32 -5.29
C LYS A 154 17.67 -10.81 -6.70
N SER A 155 16.64 -10.24 -7.33
CA SER A 155 16.12 -10.73 -8.61
C SER A 155 17.00 -10.34 -9.81
N GLY A 156 17.66 -9.18 -9.75
CA GLY A 156 18.44 -8.65 -10.87
C GLY A 156 17.60 -8.28 -12.11
N HIS A 157 16.27 -8.33 -12.01
CA HIS A 157 15.37 -8.09 -13.14
C HIS A 157 15.25 -6.57 -13.41
N PRO A 158 15.64 -6.08 -14.60
CA PRO A 158 15.73 -4.64 -14.87
C PRO A 158 14.38 -3.94 -14.89
N VAL A 159 13.35 -4.55 -15.50
CA VAL A 159 11.98 -3.98 -15.50
C VAL A 159 11.39 -3.92 -14.08
N LEU A 160 11.52 -5.01 -13.30
CA LEU A 160 11.10 -5.05 -11.91
C LEU A 160 11.82 -3.99 -11.06
N LYS A 161 13.13 -3.79 -11.29
CA LYS A 161 13.92 -2.75 -10.63
C LYS A 161 13.37 -1.35 -10.94
N ASP A 162 13.03 -1.05 -12.18
CA ASP A 162 12.47 0.25 -12.55
C ASP A 162 11.08 0.44 -11.91
N LEU A 163 10.18 -0.53 -12.06
CA LEU A 163 8.84 -0.48 -11.49
C LEU A 163 8.86 -0.31 -9.96
N LEU A 164 9.50 -1.24 -9.24
CA LEU A 164 9.57 -1.19 -7.78
C LEU A 164 10.39 0.00 -7.30
N GLY A 165 11.37 0.46 -8.07
CA GLY A 165 12.14 1.67 -7.75
C GLY A 165 11.29 2.94 -7.78
N ARG A 166 10.21 2.96 -8.58
CA ARG A 166 9.23 4.05 -8.62
C ARG A 166 8.25 3.92 -7.46
N ILE A 167 7.69 2.74 -7.24
CA ILE A 167 6.80 2.45 -6.09
C ILE A 167 7.49 2.81 -4.76
N ILE A 168 8.75 2.41 -4.55
CA ILE A 168 9.54 2.77 -3.35
C ILE A 168 9.58 4.30 -3.10
N LYS A 169 9.52 5.15 -4.12
CA LYS A 169 9.49 6.60 -3.91
C LYS A 169 8.16 7.04 -3.30
N ASP A 170 7.07 6.40 -3.69
CA ASP A 170 5.73 6.65 -3.15
C ASP A 170 5.66 6.13 -1.71
N GLU A 171 6.09 4.90 -1.47
CA GLU A 171 6.20 4.30 -0.12
C GLU A 171 6.99 5.17 0.87
N ARG A 172 8.07 5.81 0.41
CA ARG A 172 8.85 6.72 1.27
C ARG A 172 8.07 7.96 1.69
N ARG A 173 7.20 8.48 0.83
CA ARG A 173 6.31 9.61 1.15
C ARG A 173 5.24 9.17 2.14
N HIS A 174 4.66 7.98 1.94
CA HIS A 174 3.69 7.37 2.86
C HIS A 174 4.30 7.12 4.24
N TYR A 175 5.47 6.46 4.28
CA TYR A 175 6.23 6.24 5.51
C TYR A 175 6.52 7.54 6.25
N ALA A 176 6.98 8.57 5.53
CA ALA A 176 7.31 9.86 6.13
C ALA A 176 6.08 10.51 6.76
N PHE A 177 4.90 10.40 6.14
CA PHE A 177 3.66 10.87 6.75
C PHE A 177 3.35 10.11 8.04
N TYR A 178 3.23 8.79 7.95
CA TYR A 178 2.87 7.95 9.11
C TYR A 178 3.84 8.13 10.27
N TYR A 179 5.14 8.11 10.01
CA TYR A 179 6.17 8.23 11.04
C TYR A 179 6.18 9.60 11.72
N ASN A 180 6.13 10.69 10.95
CA ASN A 180 6.16 12.03 11.55
C ASN A 180 4.86 12.33 12.30
N SER A 181 3.71 11.94 11.76
CA SER A 181 2.42 12.08 12.43
C SER A 181 2.39 11.25 13.72
N ALA A 182 2.86 10.00 13.72
CA ALA A 182 2.96 9.19 14.93
C ALA A 182 3.87 9.84 15.98
N LYS A 183 5.02 10.36 15.55
CA LYS A 183 5.98 11.02 16.44
C LYS A 183 5.41 12.28 17.07
N GLU A 184 4.72 13.11 16.30
CA GLU A 184 4.06 14.33 16.81
C GLU A 184 2.99 13.99 17.84
N TRP A 185 2.16 12.98 17.57
CA TRP A 185 1.15 12.48 18.52
C TRP A 185 1.76 11.94 19.81
N LEU A 186 2.86 11.18 19.73
CA LEU A 186 3.50 10.56 20.90
C LEU A 186 4.37 11.51 21.72
N SER A 187 4.81 12.62 21.13
CA SER A 187 5.64 13.63 21.82
C SER A 187 4.81 14.75 22.48
N GLY A 188 3.48 14.71 22.31
CA GLY A 188 2.51 15.66 22.85
C GLY A 188 2.14 15.42 24.31
#